data_AF-U4KNA4-F1
#
_entry.id   AF-U4KNA4-F1
#
_cell.length_a   1.000
_cell.length_b   1.000
_cell.length_c   1.000
_cell.angle_alpha   90.00
_cell.angle_beta   90.00
_cell.angle_gamma   90.00
#
_symmetry.space_group_name_H-M   'P 1'
#
loop_
_entity.id
_entity.type
_entity.pdbx_description
1 polymer ?
#
loop_
_entity_poly.entity_id
_entity_poly.type
_entity_poly.pdbx_seq_one_letter_code
_entity_poly.pdbx_strand_id
1 'polypeptide(L)' 'MKRIHVRQHDQTDCAAASLATVSIFYGREITISKLRDICGTDIKGTSVAGLVEGAKQLGFDAKSVRISEEIV' A
#
# COMPACT_ATOMS: atom_id res chain seq x y z
N MET A 1 -20.14 5.12 -7.43
CA MET A 1 -18.81 5.42 -6.86
C MET A 1 -17.79 5.49 -7.99
N LYS A 2 -16.88 6.49 -7.95
CA LYS A 2 -15.80 6.59 -8.94
C LYS A 2 -14.78 5.48 -8.64
N ARG A 3 -14.42 4.68 -9.65
CA ARG A 3 -13.47 3.57 -9.48
C ARG A 3 -12.07 4.16 -9.34
N ILE A 4 -11.53 4.18 -8.13
CA ILE A 4 -10.16 4.65 -7.88
C ILE A 4 -9.23 3.46 -8.13
N HIS A 5 -8.27 3.65 -9.03
CA HIS A 5 -7.31 2.63 -9.41
C HIS A 5 -6.00 3.30 -9.81
N VAL A 6 -4.96 3.08 -9.03
CA VAL A 6 -3.61 3.53 -9.34
C VAL A 6 -2.87 2.38 -10.00
N ARG A 7 -2.34 2.62 -11.21
CA ARG A 7 -1.51 1.63 -11.91
C ARG A 7 -0.12 1.60 -11.28
N GLN A 8 0.43 0.42 -11.09
CA GLN A 8 1.84 0.25 -10.76
C GLN A 8 2.72 0.67 -11.95
N HIS A 9 3.84 1.36 -11.69
CA HIS A 9 4.77 1.79 -12.73
C HIS A 9 5.92 0.80 -12.91
N ASP A 10 6.30 0.11 -11.84
CA ASP A 10 7.32 -0.95 -11.80
C ASP A 10 6.70 -2.30 -11.36
N GLN A 11 7.44 -3.40 -11.50
CA GLN A 11 7.05 -4.71 -10.97
C GLN A 11 7.03 -4.73 -9.44
N THR A 12 7.88 -3.93 -8.78
CA THR A 12 7.99 -3.88 -7.31
C THR A 12 6.96 -2.96 -6.63
N ASP A 13 6.15 -2.25 -7.42
CA ASP A 13 5.23 -1.20 -6.98
C ASP A 13 3.89 -1.67 -6.43
N CYS A 14 3.60 -2.98 -6.47
CA CYS A 14 2.27 -3.50 -6.18
C CYS A 14 1.71 -2.99 -4.82
N ALA A 15 2.55 -2.93 -3.78
CA ALA A 15 2.18 -2.40 -2.48
C ALA A 15 1.98 -0.87 -2.49
N ALA A 16 2.91 -0.13 -3.10
CA ALA A 16 2.83 1.33 -3.19
C ALA A 16 1.60 1.79 -3.99
N ALA A 17 1.30 1.15 -5.13
CA ALA A 17 0.12 1.44 -5.93
C ALA A 17 -1.19 1.10 -5.21
N SER A 18 -1.22 0.00 -4.45
CA SER A 18 -2.37 -0.38 -3.63
C SER A 18 -2.61 0.64 -2.52
N LEU A 19 -1.56 1.04 -1.80
CA LEU A 19 -1.66 2.05 -0.74
C LEU A 19 -2.01 3.43 -1.30
N ALA A 20 -1.52 3.79 -2.51
CA ALA A 20 -1.93 5.00 -3.22
C ALA A 20 -3.43 5.00 -3.50
N THR A 21 -3.96 3.87 -4.00
CA THR A 21 -5.39 3.71 -4.28
C THR A 21 -6.23 3.93 -3.02
N VAL A 22 -5.84 3.32 -1.90
CA VAL A 22 -6.51 3.52 -0.60
C VAL A 22 -6.37 4.97 -0.12
N SER A 23 -5.20 5.58 -0.25
CA SER A 23 -4.96 6.97 0.17
C SER A 23 -5.84 7.96 -0.60
N ILE A 24 -5.95 7.80 -1.92
CA ILE A 24 -6.80 8.64 -2.77
C ILE A 24 -8.28 8.46 -2.41
N PHE A 25 -8.70 7.23 -2.06
CA PHE A 25 -10.07 6.99 -1.58
C PHE A 25 -10.42 7.83 -0.34
N TYR A 26 -9.46 8.03 0.56
CA TYR A 26 -9.61 8.90 1.72
C TYR A 26 -9.23 10.37 1.45
N GLY A 27 -9.10 10.78 0.18
CA GLY A 27 -8.86 12.17 -0.21
C GLY A 27 -7.40 12.62 -0.09
N ARG A 28 -6.44 11.68 0.00
CA ARG A 28 -5.01 11.97 0.11
C ARG A 28 -4.25 11.46 -1.12
N GLU A 29 -3.84 12.38 -1.99
CA GLU A 29 -2.97 12.07 -3.14
C GLU A 29 -1.50 12.02 -2.69
N ILE A 30 -0.83 10.91 -2.97
CA ILE A 30 0.59 10.69 -2.64
C ILE A 30 1.25 10.00 -3.84
N THR A 31 2.46 10.43 -4.17
CA THR A 31 3.20 9.85 -5.30
C THR A 31 3.66 8.43 -4.98
N ILE A 32 3.71 7.57 -6.01
CA ILE A 32 4.22 6.19 -5.85
C ILE A 32 5.65 6.20 -5.31
N SER A 33 6.52 7.11 -5.79
CA SER A 33 7.90 7.20 -5.29
C SER A 33 7.95 7.47 -3.78
N LYS A 34 7.11 8.38 -3.27
CA LYS A 34 7.08 8.63 -1.82
C LYS A 34 6.55 7.42 -1.05
N LEU A 35 5.59 6.68 -1.62
CA LEU A 35 5.05 5.47 -1.03
C LEU A 35 6.09 4.33 -1.01
N ARG A 36 6.94 4.21 -2.04
CA ARG A 36 8.09 3.29 -2.02
C ARG A 36 9.02 3.59 -0.85
N ASP A 37 9.38 4.87 -0.67
CA ASP A 37 10.30 5.28 0.38
C ASP A 37 9.75 4.94 1.78
N ILE A 38 8.50 5.30 2.06
CA ILE A 38 7.91 5.06 3.40
C ILE A 38 7.61 3.59 3.67
N CYS A 39 7.37 2.79 2.63
CA CYS A 39 7.11 1.35 2.77
C CYS A 39 8.41 0.53 2.77
N GLY A 40 9.56 1.16 2.51
CA GLY A 40 10.84 0.47 2.36
C GLY A 40 10.86 -0.49 1.16
N THR A 41 10.21 -0.11 0.06
CA THR A 41 10.20 -0.90 -1.17
C THR A 41 11.60 -0.96 -1.77
N ASP A 42 12.08 -2.16 -2.05
CA ASP A 42 13.36 -2.40 -2.71
C ASP A 42 13.19 -3.21 -4.00
N ILE A 43 14.30 -3.71 -4.56
CA ILE A 43 14.32 -4.50 -5.79
C ILE A 43 13.55 -5.84 -5.67
N LYS A 44 13.25 -6.30 -4.44
CA LYS A 44 12.47 -7.51 -4.17
C LYS A 44 10.98 -7.19 -3.91
N GLY A 45 10.61 -5.91 -3.81
CA GLY A 45 9.27 -5.46 -3.51
C GLY A 45 9.13 -4.91 -2.09
N THR A 46 7.96 -5.10 -1.50
CA THR A 46 7.61 -4.54 -0.17
C THR A 46 7.19 -5.65 0.76
N SER A 47 7.72 -5.66 1.99
CA SER A 47 7.27 -6.59 3.02
C SER A 47 5.94 -6.16 3.63
N VAL A 48 5.17 -7.11 4.18
CA VAL A 48 3.93 -6.79 4.89
C VAL A 48 4.18 -5.86 6.08
N ALA A 49 5.31 -6.03 6.78
CA ALA A 49 5.72 -5.15 7.87
C ALA A 49 5.95 -3.70 7.38
N GLY A 50 6.70 -3.54 6.29
CA GLY A 50 6.96 -2.23 5.68
C GLY A 50 5.69 -1.55 5.18
N LEU A 51 4.75 -2.30 4.59
CA LEU A 51 3.45 -1.77 4.19
C LEU A 51 2.63 -1.26 5.39
N VAL A 52 2.60 -2.02 6.49
CA VAL A 52 1.88 -1.62 7.71
C VAL A 52 2.53 -0.38 8.33
N GLU A 53 3.86 -0.33 8.39
CA GLU A 53 4.59 0.83 8.90
C GLU A 53 4.37 2.07 8.03
N GLY A 54 4.49 1.94 6.71
CA GLY A 54 4.21 3.01 5.75
C GLY A 54 2.77 3.53 5.89
N ALA A 55 1.78 2.65 6.01
CA ALA A 55 0.39 3.04 6.24
C ALA A 55 0.21 3.81 7.57
N LYS A 56 0.87 3.38 8.65
CA LYS A 56 0.86 4.11 9.93
C LYS A 56 1.52 5.49 9.83
N GLN A 57 2.62 5.63 9.08
CA GLN A 57 3.24 6.93 8.82
C GLN A 57 2.30 7.87 8.03
N LEU A 58 1.39 7.32 7.22
CA LEU A 58 0.33 8.08 6.57
C LEU A 58 -0.87 8.41 7.49
N GLY A 59 -0.85 7.97 8.75
CA GLY A 59 -1.91 8.22 9.72
C GLY A 59 -3.05 7.20 9.71
N PHE A 60 -2.89 6.07 9.01
CA PHE A 60 -3.85 4.97 9.10
C PHE A 60 -3.63 4.14 10.38
N ASP A 61 -4.70 3.69 11.01
CA ASP A 61 -4.64 2.57 11.95
C ASP A 61 -4.60 1.26 11.15
N ALA A 62 -3.40 0.71 10.98
CA ALA A 62 -3.15 -0.46 10.14
C ALA A 62 -2.66 -1.66 10.96
N LYS A 63 -3.21 -2.84 10.65
CA LYS A 63 -2.81 -4.14 11.21
C LYS A 63 -2.78 -5.18 10.08
N SER A 64 -1.83 -6.10 10.15
CA SER A 64 -1.80 -7.27 9.28
C SER A 64 -2.49 -8.45 9.96
N VAL A 65 -3.24 -9.23 9.18
CA VAL A 65 -3.90 -10.45 9.63
C VAL A 65 -3.55 -11.59 8.69
N ARG A 66 -3.48 -12.81 9.21
CA ARG A 66 -3.37 -14.03 8.42
C ARG A 66 -4.77 -14.63 8.30
N ILE A 67 -5.18 -14.96 7.09
CA ILE A 67 -6.45 -15.64 6.81
C ILE A 67 -6.10 -17.11 6.49
N SER A 68 -6.80 -18.06 7.12
CA SER A 68 -6.78 -19.49 6.75
C SER A 68 -7.97 -19.82 5.85
N GLU A 69 -7.82 -20.83 4.99
CA GLU A 69 -8.84 -21.23 4.00
C GLU A 69 -10.15 -21.75 4.61
N GLU A 70 -10.20 -21.99 5.93
CA GLU A 70 -11.39 -22.45 6.65
C GLU A 70 -12.47 -21.37 6.81
N ILE A 71 -12.16 -20.11 6.46
CA ILE A 71 -13.12 -19.01 6.45
C ILE A 71 -13.54 -18.73 5.00
N VAL A 72 -14.31 -19.65 4.40
CA VAL A 72 -15.15 -19.38 3.21
C VAL A 72 -16.44 -20.16 3.32
#